data_AF-A0A1F6HPI2-F1
#
_entry.id   AF-A0A1F6HPI2-F1
#
_cell.length_a   1.000
_cell.length_b   1.000
_cell.length_c   1.000
_cell.angle_alpha   90.00
_cell.angle_beta   90.00
_cell.angle_gamma   90.00
#
_symmetry.space_group_name_H-M   'P 1'
#
loop_
_entity.id
_entity.type
_entity.pdbx_description
1 polymer ?
#
loop_
_entity_poly.entity_id
_entity_poly.type
_entity_poly.pdbx_seq_one_letter_code
_entity_poly.pdbx_strand_id
1 'polypeptide(L)'
;MNKSIASIFSRYYLKTKFKDRFLLKEKNSVDVIIPVVHTNELWKTNLYSFYREIPINRLLIGDGGCIDNSIDIVRKFPRVKIFDQKKYKTLGYSVKKLIENVSTEWFIYLHSDVYLPGGWFNAMKKHQKDFDWFGAPMINTVMVDYPDSNNFSKVRPFAGSQMGRKTAFEKGLKNIDDDYVYRQEDFVFSNLVEKAGFKHGRIDDTYHYHQTMFRQSRWMRKIKKVSLELEIDQKEEFRTHDMQVRGFIKYLDPNPYFAAWITSELASLQELGKLNWEDFINWVKKTNPAWLPYLKYWRIQLVKIWQSYTKKDKLKNKLMKIFFNKKLF
;
A
#
# COMPACT_ATOMS: atom_id res chain seq x y z
N MET A 1 9.15 33.05 -2.34
CA MET A 1 7.87 32.37 -2.64
C MET A 1 8.06 30.86 -2.60
N ASN A 2 7.60 30.19 -1.55
CA ASN A 2 7.57 28.73 -1.49
C ASN A 2 6.63 28.24 -2.59
N LYS A 3 7.18 27.74 -3.71
CA LYS A 3 6.39 26.95 -4.67
C LYS A 3 5.79 25.82 -3.85
N SER A 4 4.47 25.86 -3.63
CA SER A 4 3.78 24.80 -2.90
C SER A 4 4.19 23.48 -3.54
N ILE A 5 4.77 22.58 -2.75
CA ILE A 5 5.16 21.26 -3.25
C ILE A 5 3.86 20.63 -3.76
N ALA A 6 3.74 20.51 -5.08
CA ALA A 6 2.56 19.92 -5.69
C ALA A 6 2.32 18.54 -5.06
N SER A 7 1.07 18.28 -4.67
CA SER A 7 0.63 17.02 -4.04
C SER A 7 1.15 15.81 -4.83
N ILE A 8 1.44 14.70 -4.15
CA ILE A 8 1.86 13.47 -4.81
C ILE A 8 0.82 13.00 -5.85
N PHE A 9 -0.48 13.20 -5.58
CA PHE A 9 -1.56 12.91 -6.53
C PHE A 9 -1.47 13.75 -7.79
N SER A 10 -1.09 15.03 -7.68
CA SER A 10 -0.85 15.86 -8.85
C SER A 10 0.24 15.24 -9.73
N ARG A 11 1.26 14.60 -9.15
CA ARG A 11 2.31 13.92 -9.91
C ARG A 11 1.83 12.59 -10.51
N TYR A 12 1.01 11.83 -9.81
CA TYR A 12 0.44 10.56 -10.29
C TYR A 12 -0.41 10.73 -11.56
N TYR A 13 -1.18 11.81 -11.62
CA TYR A 13 -2.11 12.08 -12.73
C TYR A 13 -1.61 13.13 -13.72
N LEU A 14 -0.42 13.69 -13.54
CA LEU A 14 0.14 14.64 -14.50
C LEU A 14 0.49 13.93 -15.80
N LYS A 15 -0.07 14.41 -16.91
CA LYS A 15 0.40 14.02 -18.25
C LYS A 15 1.83 14.51 -18.43
N THR A 16 2.78 13.61 -18.24
CA THR A 16 4.20 13.89 -18.42
C THR A 16 4.67 13.35 -19.76
N LYS A 17 5.59 14.06 -20.43
CA LYS A 17 6.29 13.50 -21.58
C LYS A 17 7.25 12.40 -21.09
N PHE A 18 7.34 11.31 -21.83
CA PHE A 18 8.31 10.25 -21.56
C PHE A 18 9.73 10.85 -21.59
N LYS A 19 10.54 10.47 -20.61
CA LYS A 19 11.94 10.88 -20.50
C LYS A 19 12.77 9.64 -20.25
N ASP A 20 13.76 9.42 -21.10
CA ASP A 20 14.66 8.29 -21.01
C ASP A 20 16.03 8.76 -20.54
N ARG A 21 16.33 8.53 -19.26
CA ARG A 21 17.58 8.94 -18.65
C ARG A 21 18.78 8.16 -19.18
N PHE A 22 18.57 6.98 -19.75
CA PHE A 22 19.64 6.20 -20.39
C PHE A 22 20.37 7.04 -21.45
N LEU A 23 19.62 7.76 -22.29
CA LEU A 23 20.15 8.59 -23.37
C LEU A 23 21.07 9.73 -22.91
N LEU A 24 21.01 10.11 -21.62
CA LEU A 24 21.84 11.18 -21.04
C LEU A 24 23.04 10.64 -20.26
N LYS A 25 22.99 9.39 -19.78
CA LYS A 25 23.94 8.84 -18.79
C LYS A 25 24.21 7.34 -18.98
N GLU A 26 24.45 6.92 -20.22
CA GLU A 26 24.66 5.52 -20.61
C GLU A 26 25.74 4.81 -19.78
N LYS A 27 26.91 5.43 -19.56
CA LYS A 27 28.04 4.81 -18.81
C LYS A 27 27.71 4.37 -17.38
N ASN A 28 26.60 4.81 -16.81
CA ASN A 28 26.16 4.45 -15.45
C ASN A 28 24.84 3.69 -15.46
N SER A 29 24.49 3.08 -16.59
CA SER A 29 23.24 2.36 -16.71
C SER A 29 23.22 1.09 -15.89
N VAL A 30 22.03 0.74 -15.39
CA VAL A 30 21.80 -0.45 -14.57
C VAL A 30 20.61 -1.23 -15.10
N ASP A 31 20.63 -2.53 -14.94
CA ASP A 31 19.43 -3.35 -15.13
C ASP A 31 18.44 -3.10 -14.00
N VAL A 32 17.16 -3.18 -14.34
CA VAL A 32 16.06 -3.09 -13.37
C VAL A 32 15.25 -4.37 -13.47
N ILE A 33 15.00 -5.02 -12.34
CA ILE A 33 14.19 -6.23 -12.25
C ILE A 33 12.85 -5.93 -11.58
N ILE A 34 11.75 -6.43 -12.16
CA ILE A 34 10.40 -6.28 -11.60
C ILE A 34 9.62 -7.59 -11.81
N PRO A 35 9.33 -8.35 -10.75
CA PRO A 35 8.36 -9.44 -10.80
C PRO A 35 6.93 -8.86 -10.82
N VAL A 36 6.07 -9.37 -11.70
CA VAL A 36 4.71 -8.86 -11.87
C VAL A 36 3.72 -10.01 -11.90
N VAL A 37 2.65 -9.89 -11.11
CA VAL A 37 1.47 -10.77 -11.20
C VAL A 37 0.23 -9.92 -11.53
N HIS A 38 0.11 -8.74 -10.92
CA HIS A 38 -0.91 -7.73 -11.24
C HIS A 38 -0.29 -6.35 -11.05
N THR A 39 -0.83 -5.32 -11.72
CA THR A 39 -0.46 -3.92 -11.45
C THR A 39 -1.70 -3.08 -11.14
N ASN A 40 -1.49 -1.83 -10.72
CA ASN A 40 -2.56 -0.86 -10.49
C ASN A 40 -2.62 0.17 -11.62
N GLU A 41 -3.62 1.05 -11.57
CA GLU A 41 -3.85 2.13 -12.55
C GLU A 41 -2.65 3.07 -12.74
N LEU A 42 -1.74 3.15 -11.76
CA LEU A 42 -0.54 4.00 -11.81
C LEU A 42 0.65 3.31 -12.48
N TRP A 43 0.52 2.08 -12.96
CA TRP A 43 1.64 1.30 -13.52
C TRP A 43 2.43 2.05 -14.59
N LYS A 44 1.72 2.66 -15.54
CA LYS A 44 2.34 3.47 -16.59
C LYS A 44 3.09 4.67 -16.01
N THR A 45 2.51 5.35 -15.04
CA THR A 45 3.15 6.50 -14.36
C THR A 45 4.38 6.07 -13.56
N ASN A 46 4.33 4.91 -12.92
CA ASN A 46 5.46 4.31 -12.22
C ASN A 46 6.61 4.04 -13.19
N LEU A 47 6.34 3.39 -14.33
CA LEU A 47 7.32 3.20 -15.40
C LEU A 47 7.91 4.52 -15.90
N TYR A 48 7.10 5.57 -16.09
CA TYR A 48 7.61 6.89 -16.47
C TYR A 48 8.58 7.44 -15.42
N SER A 49 8.29 7.22 -14.13
CA SER A 49 9.21 7.61 -13.05
C SER A 49 10.52 6.82 -13.11
N PHE A 50 10.47 5.53 -13.47
CA PHE A 50 11.65 4.67 -13.56
C PHE A 50 12.59 5.14 -14.67
N TYR A 51 12.10 5.31 -15.90
CA TYR A 51 12.93 5.78 -17.02
C TYR A 51 13.42 7.21 -16.83
N ARG A 52 12.66 8.06 -16.13
CA ARG A 52 13.08 9.42 -15.79
C ARG A 52 14.20 9.43 -14.76
N GLU A 53 14.12 8.57 -13.74
CA GLU A 53 15.05 8.59 -12.62
C GLU A 53 16.26 7.68 -12.79
N ILE A 54 16.12 6.55 -13.48
CA ILE A 54 17.14 5.51 -13.60
C ILE A 54 17.65 5.49 -15.05
N PRO A 55 18.97 5.50 -15.29
CA PRO A 55 19.52 5.15 -16.60
C PRO A 55 19.34 3.65 -16.85
N ILE A 56 18.16 3.21 -17.32
CA ILE A 56 17.83 1.79 -17.46
C ILE A 56 18.57 1.17 -18.65
N ASN A 57 19.50 0.25 -18.37
CA ASN A 57 20.14 -0.60 -19.37
C ASN A 57 19.13 -1.58 -19.97
N ARG A 58 18.51 -2.41 -19.13
CA ARG A 58 17.39 -3.29 -19.48
C ARG A 58 16.38 -3.32 -18.36
N LEU A 59 15.09 -3.32 -18.72
CA LEU A 59 14.00 -3.56 -17.79
C LEU A 59 13.57 -5.02 -17.91
N LEU A 60 13.94 -5.84 -16.93
CA LEU A 60 13.67 -7.27 -16.87
C LEU A 60 12.37 -7.51 -16.10
N ILE A 61 11.32 -7.94 -16.79
CA ILE A 61 9.99 -8.20 -16.23
C ILE A 61 9.78 -9.70 -16.07
N GLY A 62 9.45 -10.15 -14.86
CA GLY A 62 9.01 -11.53 -14.64
C GLY A 62 7.49 -11.61 -14.67
N ASP A 63 6.91 -12.16 -15.74
CA ASP A 63 5.46 -12.36 -15.84
C ASP A 63 5.03 -13.62 -15.07
N GLY A 64 4.54 -13.43 -13.85
CA GLY A 64 4.04 -14.49 -12.98
C GLY A 64 2.63 -14.98 -13.31
N GLY A 65 2.04 -14.54 -14.44
CA GLY A 65 0.66 -14.86 -14.81
C GLY A 65 -0.26 -13.66 -14.73
N CYS A 66 0.17 -12.54 -15.31
CA CYS A 66 -0.66 -11.35 -15.42
C CYS A 66 -1.94 -11.64 -16.22
N ILE A 67 -3.07 -11.25 -15.65
CA ILE A 67 -4.41 -11.41 -16.26
C ILE A 67 -4.99 -10.07 -16.76
N ASP A 68 -4.31 -8.97 -16.47
CA ASP A 68 -4.68 -7.61 -16.86
C ASP A 68 -3.74 -7.09 -17.98
N ASN A 69 -3.85 -5.82 -18.32
CA ASN A 69 -3.03 -5.20 -19.38
C ASN A 69 -1.61 -4.80 -18.92
N SER A 70 -1.12 -5.26 -17.77
CA SER A 70 0.19 -4.90 -17.19
C SER A 70 1.35 -5.12 -18.17
N ILE A 71 1.34 -6.28 -18.83
CA ILE A 71 2.38 -6.72 -19.77
C ILE A 71 2.31 -5.87 -21.06
N ASP A 72 1.11 -5.58 -21.55
CA ASP A 72 0.94 -4.75 -22.75
C ASP A 72 1.31 -3.29 -22.53
N ILE A 73 1.13 -2.78 -21.31
CA ILE A 73 1.62 -1.46 -20.92
C ILE A 73 3.14 -1.43 -20.96
N VAL A 74 3.82 -2.37 -20.29
CA VAL A 74 5.29 -2.33 -20.18
C VAL A 74 5.98 -2.61 -21.51
N ARG A 75 5.41 -3.44 -22.40
CA ARG A 75 5.94 -3.68 -23.77
C ARG A 75 6.15 -2.42 -24.60
N LYS A 76 5.42 -1.34 -24.30
CA LYS A 76 5.51 -0.06 -25.03
C LYS A 76 6.73 0.77 -24.62
N PHE A 77 7.50 0.33 -23.63
CA PHE A 77 8.69 1.02 -23.13
C PHE A 77 9.98 0.44 -23.75
N PRO A 78 11.04 1.25 -23.88
CA PRO A 78 12.27 0.80 -24.53
C PRO A 78 13.07 -0.17 -23.65
N ARG A 79 13.80 -1.09 -24.28
CA ARG A 79 14.75 -2.02 -23.60
C ARG A 79 14.08 -2.94 -22.56
N VAL A 80 12.83 -3.33 -22.81
CA VAL A 80 12.10 -4.29 -21.98
C VAL A 80 12.39 -5.73 -22.42
N LYS A 81 12.69 -6.61 -21.47
CA LYS A 81 12.72 -8.06 -21.66
C LYS A 81 11.73 -8.72 -20.71
N ILE A 82 10.84 -9.54 -21.26
CA ILE A 82 9.78 -10.20 -20.49
C ILE A 82 10.12 -11.69 -20.43
N PHE A 83 10.14 -12.21 -19.21
CA PHE A 83 10.36 -13.61 -18.92
C PHE A 83 9.03 -14.24 -18.51
N ASP A 84 8.62 -15.30 -19.20
CA ASP A 84 7.47 -16.09 -18.77
C ASP A 84 7.82 -16.87 -17.51
N GLN A 85 7.15 -16.53 -16.41
CA GLN A 85 7.37 -17.05 -15.09
C GLN A 85 6.08 -17.63 -14.47
N LYS A 86 5.05 -17.88 -15.28
CA LYS A 86 3.72 -18.38 -14.87
C LYS A 86 3.78 -19.66 -14.05
N LYS A 87 4.79 -20.50 -14.30
CA LYS A 87 4.99 -21.77 -13.58
C LYS A 87 5.58 -21.59 -12.17
N TYR A 88 6.10 -20.41 -11.85
CA TYR A 88 6.74 -20.16 -10.56
C TYR A 88 5.70 -19.87 -9.49
N LYS A 89 5.82 -20.56 -8.35
CA LYS A 89 4.85 -20.45 -7.24
C LYS A 89 5.18 -19.34 -6.25
N THR A 90 6.40 -18.78 -6.30
CA THR A 90 6.89 -17.84 -5.29
C THR A 90 7.63 -16.66 -5.91
N LEU A 91 7.45 -15.50 -5.29
CA LEU A 91 8.16 -14.26 -5.62
C LEU A 91 9.68 -14.46 -5.60
N GLY A 92 10.21 -15.16 -4.59
CA GLY A 92 11.65 -15.38 -4.46
C GLY A 92 12.27 -16.13 -5.65
N TYR A 93 11.56 -17.11 -6.23
CA TYR A 93 12.05 -17.84 -7.40
C TYR A 93 12.02 -16.97 -8.66
N SER A 94 10.96 -16.17 -8.81
CA SER A 94 10.84 -15.15 -9.87
C SER A 94 12.01 -14.16 -9.82
N VAL A 95 12.27 -13.57 -8.64
CA VAL A 95 13.38 -12.64 -8.41
C VAL A 95 14.73 -13.28 -8.69
N LYS A 96 14.98 -14.49 -8.18
CA LYS A 96 16.21 -15.26 -8.48
C LYS A 96 16.45 -15.35 -10.00
N LYS A 97 15.43 -15.73 -10.77
CA LYS A 97 15.55 -15.87 -12.22
C LYS A 97 15.79 -14.55 -12.94
N LEU A 98 15.23 -13.45 -12.44
CA LEU A 98 15.53 -12.13 -12.98
C LEU A 98 16.98 -11.70 -12.67
N ILE A 99 17.48 -11.95 -11.46
CA ILE A 99 18.88 -11.67 -11.07
C ILE A 99 19.86 -12.48 -11.93
N GLU A 100 19.60 -13.77 -12.16
CA GLU A 100 20.42 -14.61 -13.06
C GLU A 100 20.54 -14.04 -14.48
N ASN A 101 19.62 -13.16 -14.90
CA ASN A 101 19.63 -12.51 -16.20
C ASN A 101 20.21 -11.09 -16.19
N VAL A 102 20.54 -10.53 -15.02
CA VAL A 102 21.22 -9.23 -14.91
C VAL A 102 22.61 -9.33 -15.53
N SER A 103 23.01 -8.29 -16.27
CA SER A 103 24.32 -8.19 -16.94
C SER A 103 25.13 -6.99 -16.44
N THR A 104 24.52 -6.07 -15.70
CA THR A 104 25.20 -4.94 -15.08
C THR A 104 25.69 -5.30 -13.68
N GLU A 105 26.82 -4.73 -13.26
CA GLU A 105 27.38 -4.96 -11.92
C GLU A 105 26.37 -4.63 -10.80
N TRP A 106 25.71 -3.48 -10.94
CA TRP A 106 24.62 -3.06 -10.07
C TRP A 106 23.28 -3.24 -10.79
N PHE A 107 22.27 -3.69 -10.07
CA PHE A 107 20.89 -3.72 -10.55
C PHE A 107 19.93 -3.14 -9.50
N ILE A 108 18.72 -2.82 -9.94
CA ILE A 108 17.68 -2.29 -9.06
C ILE A 108 16.50 -3.25 -9.06
N TYR A 109 16.04 -3.63 -7.87
CA TYR A 109 14.77 -4.32 -7.68
C TYR A 109 13.67 -3.31 -7.35
N LEU A 110 12.59 -3.29 -8.13
CA LEU A 110 11.41 -2.46 -7.86
C LEU A 110 10.17 -3.33 -7.80
N HIS A 111 9.21 -2.93 -6.98
CA HIS A 111 7.84 -3.45 -7.07
C HIS A 111 7.08 -2.69 -8.16
N SER A 112 6.03 -3.31 -8.71
CA SER A 112 5.20 -2.70 -9.75
C SER A 112 4.41 -1.47 -9.29
N ASP A 113 4.21 -1.32 -7.98
CA ASP A 113 3.42 -0.26 -7.35
C ASP A 113 4.27 0.90 -6.76
N VAL A 114 5.57 0.93 -7.06
CA VAL A 114 6.48 1.98 -6.56
C VAL A 114 6.56 3.16 -7.52
N TYR A 115 6.55 4.38 -6.98
CA TYR A 115 6.84 5.61 -7.71
C TYR A 115 8.16 6.23 -7.22
N LEU A 116 9.07 6.59 -8.14
CA LEU A 116 10.36 7.17 -7.77
C LEU A 116 10.32 8.72 -7.79
N PRO A 117 10.74 9.39 -6.69
CA PRO A 117 10.85 10.85 -6.66
C PRO A 117 12.07 11.35 -7.46
N GLY A 118 12.03 12.64 -7.80
CA GLY A 118 13.14 13.33 -8.48
C GLY A 118 14.47 13.18 -7.74
N GLY A 119 15.50 12.70 -8.44
CA GLY A 119 16.86 12.54 -7.91
C GLY A 119 17.11 11.24 -7.16
N TRP A 120 16.12 10.34 -7.06
CA TRP A 120 16.21 9.10 -6.28
C TRP A 120 17.47 8.28 -6.61
N PHE A 121 17.74 8.02 -7.90
CA PHE A 121 18.90 7.22 -8.31
C PHE A 121 20.23 7.86 -7.90
N ASN A 122 20.34 9.20 -7.98
CA ASN A 122 21.56 9.88 -7.57
C ASN A 122 21.79 9.81 -6.06
N ALA A 123 20.71 9.80 -5.27
CA ALA A 123 20.82 9.65 -3.83
C ALA A 123 21.28 8.24 -3.47
N MET A 124 20.63 7.20 -4.05
CA MET A 124 21.01 5.81 -3.83
C MET A 124 22.44 5.52 -4.26
N LYS A 125 22.86 5.99 -5.44
CA LYS A 125 24.19 5.73 -6.00
C LYS A 125 25.35 6.13 -5.07
N LYS A 126 25.17 7.16 -4.23
CA LYS A 126 26.22 7.64 -3.31
C LYS A 126 26.65 6.58 -2.31
N HIS A 127 25.79 5.60 -2.02
CA HIS A 127 26.01 4.59 -1.00
C HIS A 127 26.55 3.26 -1.55
N GLN A 128 26.83 3.16 -2.85
CA GLN A 128 27.40 1.95 -3.47
C GLN A 128 28.77 1.55 -2.92
N LYS A 129 29.48 2.48 -2.27
CA LYS A 129 30.76 2.20 -1.60
C LYS A 129 30.59 1.65 -0.19
N ASP A 130 29.42 1.88 0.42
CA ASP A 130 29.16 1.59 1.82
C ASP A 130 28.40 0.26 1.99
N PHE A 131 27.59 -0.12 1.00
CA PHE A 131 26.69 -1.28 1.08
C PHE A 131 26.55 -1.99 -0.27
N ASP A 132 26.47 -3.32 -0.23
CA ASP A 132 26.24 -4.18 -1.41
C ASP A 132 24.74 -4.34 -1.75
N TRP A 133 23.85 -4.12 -0.77
CA TRP A 133 22.39 -4.16 -0.94
C TRP A 133 21.71 -3.24 0.06
N PHE A 134 20.92 -2.28 -0.42
CA PHE A 134 20.31 -1.25 0.43
C PHE A 134 19.03 -0.69 -0.18
N GLY A 135 18.16 -0.17 0.69
CA GLY A 135 16.87 0.41 0.34
C GLY A 135 16.70 1.82 0.92
N ALA A 136 15.67 2.52 0.46
CA ALA A 136 15.25 3.81 1.00
C ALA A 136 13.98 3.66 1.87
N PRO A 137 13.73 4.59 2.80
CA PRO A 137 12.46 4.63 3.53
C PRO A 137 11.25 4.70 2.59
N MET A 138 10.19 3.97 2.94
CA MET A 138 8.94 3.96 2.19
C MET A 138 7.96 5.01 2.72
N ILE A 139 7.31 5.75 1.83
CA ILE A 139 6.15 6.59 2.15
C ILE A 139 4.93 5.96 1.48
N ASN A 140 4.02 5.43 2.29
CA ASN A 140 2.78 4.83 1.77
C ASN A 140 1.81 5.94 1.35
N THR A 141 1.39 5.88 0.09
CA THR A 141 0.25 6.65 -0.40
C THR A 141 -0.93 5.72 -0.55
N VAL A 142 -2.05 6.07 0.07
CA VAL A 142 -3.27 5.27 0.02
C VAL A 142 -4.28 5.98 -0.88
N MET A 143 -4.70 5.29 -1.93
CA MET A 143 -5.76 5.70 -2.85
C MET A 143 -6.86 4.66 -2.76
N VAL A 144 -7.99 5.03 -2.15
CA VAL A 144 -9.12 4.12 -2.00
C VAL A 144 -10.36 4.84 -2.47
N ASP A 145 -11.10 4.19 -3.37
CA ASP A 145 -12.49 4.49 -3.66
C ASP A 145 -13.35 3.50 -2.87
N TYR A 146 -14.23 4.01 -2.01
CA TYR A 146 -15.15 3.19 -1.23
C TYR A 146 -16.45 3.95 -1.02
N PRO A 147 -17.61 3.27 -1.04
CA PRO A 147 -18.86 3.91 -0.72
C PRO A 147 -18.82 4.41 0.73
N ASP A 148 -19.19 5.68 0.94
CA ASP A 148 -19.32 6.22 2.30
C ASP A 148 -20.43 5.42 3.00
N SER A 149 -20.09 4.73 4.09
CA SER A 149 -21.05 3.96 4.87
C SER A 149 -22.18 4.84 5.43
N ASN A 150 -21.94 6.15 5.57
CA ASN A 150 -22.98 7.11 5.97
C ASN A 150 -23.98 7.42 4.86
N ASN A 151 -23.66 7.15 3.59
CA ASN A 151 -24.65 7.27 2.50
C ASN A 151 -25.83 6.31 2.70
N PHE A 152 -25.64 5.23 3.49
CA PHE A 152 -26.73 4.32 3.86
C PHE A 152 -27.56 4.81 5.06
N SER A 153 -27.16 5.88 5.76
CA SER A 153 -27.96 6.44 6.85
C SER A 153 -29.20 7.12 6.29
N LYS A 154 -30.39 6.53 6.52
CA LYS A 154 -31.68 7.12 6.13
C LYS A 154 -32.00 8.46 6.82
N VAL A 155 -31.21 8.86 7.82
CA VAL A 155 -31.46 10.04 8.65
C VAL A 155 -30.84 11.32 8.06
N ARG A 156 -29.66 11.24 7.44
CA ARG A 156 -28.91 12.43 6.99
C ARG A 156 -29.11 12.71 5.49
N PRO A 157 -29.55 13.91 5.06
CA PRO A 157 -29.60 14.27 3.64
C PRO A 157 -28.25 14.08 2.94
N PHE A 158 -28.25 13.73 1.65
CA PHE A 158 -27.01 13.67 0.89
C PHE A 158 -26.36 15.06 0.82
N ALA A 159 -25.04 15.10 1.04
CA ALA A 159 -24.24 16.32 1.13
C ALA A 159 -23.11 16.32 0.10
N GLY A 160 -22.54 17.49 -0.20
CA GLY A 160 -21.38 17.63 -1.09
C GLY A 160 -21.70 17.77 -2.58
N SER A 161 -22.85 17.28 -3.04
CA SER A 161 -23.38 17.52 -4.39
C SER A 161 -24.90 17.45 -4.36
N GLN A 162 -25.58 18.57 -4.60
CA GLN A 162 -27.03 18.70 -4.47
C GLN A 162 -27.60 19.57 -5.60
N MET A 163 -28.84 19.32 -5.99
CA MET A 163 -29.59 20.15 -6.95
C MET A 163 -30.86 20.66 -6.28
N GLY A 164 -31.15 21.95 -6.41
CA GLY A 164 -32.30 22.59 -5.78
C GLY A 164 -33.05 23.53 -6.72
N ARG A 165 -34.37 23.66 -6.55
CA ARG A 165 -35.18 24.68 -7.23
C ARG A 165 -35.07 25.99 -6.45
N LYS A 166 -34.68 27.10 -7.11
CA LYS A 166 -34.56 28.41 -6.47
C LYS A 166 -35.80 28.81 -5.66
N THR A 167 -36.98 28.65 -6.25
CA THR A 167 -38.27 29.00 -5.61
C THR A 167 -38.54 28.25 -4.31
N ALA A 168 -37.94 27.07 -4.12
CA ALA A 168 -38.06 26.31 -2.87
C ALA A 168 -37.31 26.94 -1.69
N PHE A 169 -36.39 27.87 -1.96
CA PHE A 169 -35.57 28.53 -0.94
C PHE A 169 -36.03 29.97 -0.62
N GLU A 170 -36.71 30.65 -1.55
CA GLU A 170 -37.00 32.09 -1.47
C GLU A 170 -37.65 32.53 -0.16
N LYS A 171 -38.63 31.76 0.35
CA LYS A 171 -39.31 32.07 1.62
C LYS A 171 -38.41 31.90 2.85
N GLY A 172 -37.46 30.97 2.78
CA GLY A 172 -36.62 30.54 3.90
C GLY A 172 -35.26 31.23 3.99
N LEU A 173 -34.75 31.77 2.89
CA LEU A 173 -33.40 32.36 2.81
C LEU A 173 -33.19 33.51 3.81
N LYS A 174 -34.23 34.30 4.09
CA LYS A 174 -34.17 35.38 5.09
C LYS A 174 -33.85 34.92 6.53
N ASN A 175 -33.96 33.62 6.80
CA ASN A 175 -33.60 33.03 8.09
C ASN A 175 -32.12 32.61 8.18
N ILE A 176 -31.36 32.77 7.10
CA ILE A 176 -29.90 32.68 7.11
C ILE A 176 -29.39 34.13 7.02
N ASP A 177 -29.28 34.77 8.17
CA ASP A 177 -28.89 36.17 8.34
C ASP A 177 -27.46 36.34 8.87
N ASP A 178 -26.74 35.24 9.04
CA ASP A 178 -25.35 35.17 9.50
C ASP A 178 -24.52 34.11 8.75
N ASP A 179 -23.25 33.97 9.16
CA ASP A 179 -22.27 33.06 8.57
C ASP A 179 -22.18 31.69 9.30
N TYR A 180 -23.18 31.30 10.09
CA TYR A 180 -23.10 30.07 10.90
C TYR A 180 -23.34 28.77 10.13
N VAL A 181 -23.83 28.83 8.89
CA VAL A 181 -24.00 27.65 8.03
C VAL A 181 -22.63 27.15 7.54
N TYR A 182 -22.08 26.12 8.21
CA TYR A 182 -20.76 25.56 7.91
C TYR A 182 -20.66 24.06 8.24
N ARG A 183 -20.80 23.20 7.21
CA ARG A 183 -20.77 21.72 7.27
C ARG A 183 -22.04 21.04 7.77
N GLN A 184 -23.11 21.81 7.96
CA GLN A 184 -24.47 21.36 8.22
C GLN A 184 -25.46 21.90 7.17
N GLU A 185 -24.94 22.41 6.05
CA GLU A 185 -25.74 23.01 4.97
C GLU A 185 -26.78 22.03 4.41
N ASP A 186 -26.45 20.75 4.36
CA ASP A 186 -27.34 19.66 3.97
C ASP A 186 -28.60 19.60 4.83
N PHE A 187 -28.46 19.67 6.16
CA PHE A 187 -29.59 19.72 7.08
C PHE A 187 -30.37 21.03 6.98
N VAL A 188 -29.66 22.16 6.96
CA VAL A 188 -30.28 23.49 6.93
C VAL A 188 -31.10 23.67 5.66
N PHE A 189 -30.53 23.35 4.50
CA PHE A 189 -31.18 23.51 3.20
C PHE A 189 -32.36 22.57 3.03
N SER A 190 -32.23 21.31 3.44
CA SER A 190 -33.34 20.36 3.45
C SER A 190 -34.53 20.89 4.25
N ASN A 191 -34.27 21.37 5.47
CA ASN A 191 -35.31 21.90 6.36
C ASN A 191 -35.95 23.19 5.81
N LEU A 192 -35.19 24.08 5.16
CA LEU A 192 -35.76 25.27 4.51
C LEU A 192 -36.74 24.91 3.39
N VAL A 193 -36.34 23.96 2.53
CA VAL A 193 -37.17 23.45 1.43
C VAL A 193 -38.47 22.85 1.96
N GLU A 194 -38.39 22.02 3.01
CA GLU A 194 -39.56 21.39 3.62
C GLU A 194 -40.51 22.40 4.28
N LYS A 195 -39.97 23.37 5.04
CA LYS A 195 -40.78 24.44 5.66
C LYS A 195 -41.44 25.36 4.63
N ALA A 196 -40.88 25.46 3.42
CA ALA A 196 -41.48 26.18 2.31
C ALA A 196 -42.58 25.36 1.59
N GLY A 197 -42.84 24.12 2.00
CA GLY A 197 -43.85 23.24 1.41
C GLY A 197 -43.35 22.43 0.21
N PHE A 198 -42.03 22.44 -0.06
CA PHE A 198 -41.41 21.67 -1.13
C PHE A 198 -40.88 20.34 -0.60
N LYS A 199 -40.51 19.43 -1.51
CA LYS A 199 -39.99 18.11 -1.16
C LYS A 199 -38.47 18.07 -1.31
N HIS A 200 -37.80 17.51 -0.32
CA HIS A 200 -36.41 17.06 -0.42
C HIS A 200 -36.39 15.55 -0.72
N GLY A 201 -35.28 15.03 -1.26
CA GLY A 201 -35.15 13.61 -1.58
C GLY A 201 -33.71 13.20 -1.85
N ARG A 202 -33.53 11.91 -2.11
CA ARG A 202 -32.26 11.28 -2.48
C ARG A 202 -32.42 10.58 -3.83
N ILE A 203 -31.33 10.54 -4.59
CA ILE A 203 -31.24 9.83 -5.86
C ILE A 203 -30.07 8.86 -5.79
N ASP A 204 -30.29 7.64 -6.25
CA ASP A 204 -29.32 6.54 -6.18
C ASP A 204 -28.83 6.12 -7.58
N ASP A 205 -29.26 6.84 -8.63
CA ASP A 205 -28.88 6.61 -10.03
C ASP A 205 -27.61 7.36 -10.46
N THR A 206 -26.99 8.12 -9.55
CA THR A 206 -25.72 8.83 -9.73
C THR A 206 -24.96 8.96 -8.41
N TYR A 207 -23.68 9.34 -8.49
CA TYR A 207 -22.82 9.57 -7.33
C TYR A 207 -21.80 10.69 -7.61
N HIS A 208 -21.05 11.11 -6.58
CA HIS A 208 -19.95 12.05 -6.73
C HIS A 208 -18.75 11.64 -5.86
N TYR A 209 -17.55 12.06 -6.27
CA TYR A 209 -16.33 11.81 -5.50
C TYR A 209 -16.10 12.91 -4.46
N HIS A 210 -16.06 12.56 -3.18
CA HIS A 210 -15.72 13.48 -2.09
C HIS A 210 -14.27 13.23 -1.61
N GLN A 211 -13.31 13.95 -2.19
CA GLN A 211 -11.88 13.71 -1.94
C GLN A 211 -11.40 14.38 -0.64
N THR A 212 -10.95 13.58 0.32
CA THR A 212 -10.26 14.09 1.52
C THR A 212 -8.75 14.04 1.33
N MET A 213 -8.12 15.19 1.09
CA MET A 213 -6.67 15.28 0.89
C MET A 213 -6.00 16.14 1.97
N PHE A 214 -4.76 15.79 2.31
CA PHE A 214 -3.91 16.68 3.09
C PHE A 214 -3.57 17.92 2.26
N ARG A 215 -4.00 19.10 2.72
CA ARG A 215 -3.68 20.41 2.11
C ARG A 215 -3.12 21.35 3.16
N GLN A 216 -1.90 21.82 2.91
CA GLN A 216 -1.24 22.80 3.77
C GLN A 216 -1.96 24.15 3.64
N SER A 217 -2.63 24.59 4.70
CA SER A 217 -3.35 25.87 4.78
C SER A 217 -3.51 26.31 6.24
N ARG A 218 -3.94 27.56 6.48
CA ARG A 218 -4.21 28.06 7.85
C ARG A 218 -5.30 27.26 8.59
N TRP A 219 -6.19 26.59 7.85
CA TRP A 219 -7.29 25.78 8.37
C TRP A 219 -7.04 24.27 8.18
N MET A 220 -5.78 23.86 8.14
CA MET A 220 -5.36 22.51 7.81
C MET A 220 -6.00 21.45 8.70
N ARG A 221 -6.67 20.46 8.08
CA ARG A 221 -7.05 19.21 8.73
C ARG A 221 -5.88 18.25 8.66
N LYS A 222 -5.28 17.93 9.82
CA LYS A 222 -4.27 16.86 9.92
C LYS A 222 -4.98 15.51 9.90
N ILE A 223 -4.71 14.69 8.90
CA ILE A 223 -5.17 13.30 8.87
C ILE A 223 -4.40 12.54 9.97
N LYS A 224 -5.10 12.02 10.97
CA LYS A 224 -4.48 11.30 12.11
C LYS A 224 -4.29 9.81 11.85
N LYS A 225 -5.26 9.17 11.20
CA LYS A 225 -5.26 7.72 10.91
C LYS A 225 -6.07 7.47 9.63
N VAL A 226 -5.58 6.55 8.81
CA VAL A 226 -6.36 5.83 7.78
C VAL A 226 -6.34 4.37 8.19
N SER A 227 -7.49 3.70 8.19
CA SER A 227 -7.64 2.27 8.53
C SER A 227 -8.38 1.60 7.38
N LEU A 228 -7.88 0.47 6.91
CA LEU A 228 -8.51 -0.34 5.88
C LEU A 228 -8.75 -1.73 6.45
N GLU A 229 -9.97 -2.23 6.28
CA GLU A 229 -10.33 -3.62 6.54
C GLU A 229 -10.55 -4.25 5.16
N LEU A 230 -9.74 -5.25 4.84
CA LEU A 230 -9.78 -5.94 3.55
C LEU A 230 -10.36 -7.34 3.75
N GLU A 231 -11.28 -7.71 2.88
CA GLU A 231 -11.69 -9.11 2.76
C GLU A 231 -10.61 -9.85 1.94
N ILE A 232 -10.01 -10.88 2.53
CA ILE A 232 -8.99 -11.70 1.90
C ILE A 232 -9.50 -13.14 1.90
N ASP A 233 -9.40 -13.82 0.76
CA ASP A 233 -9.74 -15.24 0.68
C ASP A 233 -8.87 -16.05 1.66
N GLN A 234 -9.49 -16.99 2.39
CA GLN A 234 -8.79 -17.76 3.43
C GLN A 234 -7.59 -18.55 2.88
N LYS A 235 -7.63 -19.01 1.62
CA LYS A 235 -6.49 -19.72 1.02
C LYS A 235 -5.34 -18.77 0.73
N GLU A 236 -5.64 -17.56 0.29
CA GLU A 236 -4.64 -16.51 0.08
C GLU A 236 -4.04 -16.03 1.40
N GLU A 237 -4.87 -15.82 2.43
CA GLU A 237 -4.43 -15.44 3.77
C GLU A 237 -3.51 -16.52 4.36
N PHE A 238 -3.92 -17.79 4.33
CA PHE A 238 -3.10 -18.93 4.75
C PHE A 238 -1.77 -18.97 3.99
N ARG A 239 -1.81 -18.90 2.66
CA ARG A 239 -0.61 -18.96 1.81
C ARG A 239 0.35 -17.83 2.17
N THR A 240 -0.16 -16.63 2.40
CA THR A 240 0.65 -15.46 2.74
C THR A 240 1.39 -15.67 4.04
N HIS A 241 0.68 -16.03 5.11
CA HIS A 241 1.28 -16.24 6.42
C HIS A 241 2.26 -17.44 6.43
N ASP A 242 1.90 -18.57 5.79
CA ASP A 242 2.78 -19.74 5.72
C ASP A 242 4.07 -19.45 4.95
N MET A 243 3.97 -18.77 3.80
CA MET A 243 5.13 -18.40 3.00
C MET A 243 6.04 -17.42 3.74
N GLN A 244 5.48 -16.46 4.49
CA GLN A 244 6.29 -15.55 5.30
C GLN A 244 7.05 -16.33 6.38
N VAL A 245 6.35 -17.07 7.25
CA VAL A 245 6.99 -17.83 8.33
C VAL A 245 8.09 -18.76 7.80
N ARG A 246 7.79 -19.54 6.75
CA ARG A 246 8.77 -20.47 6.17
C ARG A 246 9.92 -19.74 5.51
N GLY A 247 9.66 -18.59 4.89
CA GLY A 247 10.70 -17.74 4.31
C GLY A 247 11.70 -17.26 5.36
N PHE A 248 11.19 -16.70 6.46
CA PHE A 248 12.03 -16.25 7.59
C PHE A 248 12.88 -17.40 8.15
N ILE A 249 12.26 -18.54 8.47
CA ILE A 249 12.99 -19.66 9.10
C ILE A 249 14.02 -20.27 8.16
N LYS A 250 13.66 -20.44 6.88
CA LYS A 250 14.53 -21.14 5.93
C LYS A 250 15.75 -20.33 5.53
N TYR A 251 15.62 -19.00 5.40
CA TYR A 251 16.63 -18.18 4.76
C TYR A 251 17.35 -17.21 5.69
N LEU A 252 16.85 -16.99 6.92
CA LEU A 252 17.43 -16.04 7.86
C LEU A 252 17.90 -16.74 9.14
N ASP A 253 18.98 -16.23 9.70
CA ASP A 253 19.40 -16.60 11.05
C ASP A 253 18.43 -16.02 12.09
N PRO A 254 18.09 -16.80 13.12
CA PRO A 254 17.14 -16.36 14.12
C PRO A 254 17.71 -15.23 14.98
N ASN A 255 16.89 -14.21 15.21
CA ASN A 255 17.15 -13.18 16.20
C ASN A 255 15.82 -12.71 16.83
N PRO A 256 15.86 -11.97 17.95
CA PRO A 256 14.64 -11.54 18.65
C PRO A 256 13.67 -10.73 17.76
N TYR A 257 14.20 -9.92 16.84
CA TYR A 257 13.39 -9.10 15.94
C TYR A 257 12.60 -9.97 14.94
N PHE A 258 13.26 -10.89 14.24
CA PHE A 258 12.59 -11.79 13.31
C PHE A 258 11.65 -12.77 14.02
N ALA A 259 12.04 -13.24 15.21
CA ALA A 259 11.19 -14.10 16.03
C ALA A 259 9.88 -13.41 16.45
N ALA A 260 9.94 -12.13 16.83
CA ALA A 260 8.75 -11.33 17.12
C ALA A 260 7.87 -11.15 15.87
N TRP A 261 8.47 -10.98 14.69
CA TRP A 261 7.72 -10.86 13.43
C TRP A 261 6.94 -12.14 13.10
N ILE A 262 7.64 -13.28 13.02
CA ILE A 262 7.00 -14.56 12.67
C ILE A 262 5.95 -15.02 13.69
N THR A 263 6.01 -14.53 14.93
CA THR A 263 5.01 -14.83 15.96
C THR A 263 3.63 -14.34 15.54
N SER A 264 3.54 -13.13 14.95
CA SER A 264 2.26 -12.61 14.47
C SER A 264 1.69 -13.44 13.32
N GLU A 265 2.56 -13.90 12.41
CA GLU A 265 2.18 -14.75 11.29
C GLU A 265 1.74 -16.15 11.75
N LEU A 266 2.44 -16.74 12.73
CA LEU A 266 2.07 -18.00 13.36
C LEU A 266 0.73 -17.91 14.12
N ALA A 267 0.47 -16.77 14.77
CA ALA A 267 -0.83 -16.51 15.39
C ALA A 267 -1.95 -16.52 14.35
N SER A 268 -1.77 -15.83 13.22
CA SER A 268 -2.73 -15.87 12.11
C SER A 268 -2.95 -17.29 11.58
N LEU A 269 -1.90 -18.09 11.37
CA LEU A 269 -2.03 -19.48 10.93
C LEU A 269 -2.80 -20.36 11.93
N GLN A 270 -2.60 -20.10 13.23
CA GLN A 270 -3.36 -20.77 14.30
C GLN A 270 -4.84 -20.35 14.30
N GLU A 271 -5.13 -19.05 14.13
CA GLU A 271 -6.50 -18.52 14.02
C GLU A 271 -7.25 -19.14 12.83
N LEU A 272 -6.56 -19.34 11.70
CA LEU A 272 -7.10 -20.01 10.52
C LEU A 272 -7.31 -21.52 10.70
N GLY A 273 -6.86 -22.11 11.81
CA GLY A 273 -6.90 -23.56 12.04
C GLY A 273 -6.01 -24.35 11.07
N LYS A 274 -4.98 -23.72 10.49
CA LYS A 274 -4.09 -24.32 9.48
C LYS A 274 -2.67 -24.60 9.98
N LEU A 275 -2.38 -24.31 11.25
CA LEU A 275 -1.08 -24.59 11.85
C LEU A 275 -1.07 -25.95 12.57
N ASN A 276 -0.47 -26.96 11.95
CA ASN A 276 -0.05 -28.17 12.67
C ASN A 276 1.33 -27.93 13.30
N TRP A 277 1.37 -27.72 14.62
CA TRP A 277 2.61 -27.43 15.35
C TRP A 277 3.64 -28.55 15.28
N GLU A 278 3.22 -29.81 15.25
CA GLU A 278 4.15 -30.94 15.21
C GLU A 278 4.85 -30.99 13.86
N ASP A 279 4.08 -30.99 12.77
CA ASP A 279 4.60 -30.95 11.40
C ASP A 279 5.48 -29.71 11.18
N PHE A 280 5.04 -28.56 11.68
CA PHE A 280 5.78 -27.32 11.58
C PHE A 280 7.13 -27.42 12.30
N ILE A 281 7.16 -27.85 13.57
CA ILE A 281 8.41 -28.00 14.33
C ILE A 281 9.33 -29.05 13.71
N ASN A 282 8.79 -30.16 13.20
CA ASN A 282 9.57 -31.17 12.49
C ASN A 282 10.19 -30.60 11.21
N TRP A 283 9.45 -29.78 10.45
CA TRP A 283 9.98 -29.04 9.32
C TRP A 283 11.09 -28.06 9.73
N VAL A 284 10.92 -27.33 10.84
CA VAL A 284 11.95 -26.42 11.37
C VAL A 284 13.21 -27.18 11.78
N LYS A 285 13.10 -28.28 12.53
CA LYS A 285 14.23 -29.14 12.91
C LYS A 285 15.06 -29.57 11.71
N LYS A 286 14.39 -29.94 10.62
CA LYS A 286 15.03 -30.37 9.37
C LYS A 286 15.61 -29.20 8.56
N THR A 287 14.96 -28.04 8.57
CA THR A 287 15.28 -26.92 7.68
C THR A 287 16.27 -25.95 8.30
N ASN A 288 16.03 -25.53 9.54
CA ASN A 288 16.89 -24.60 10.27
C ASN A 288 16.67 -24.76 11.79
N PRO A 289 17.35 -25.74 12.44
CA PRO A 289 17.13 -26.05 13.86
C PRO A 289 17.53 -24.91 14.81
N ALA A 290 18.31 -23.92 14.37
CA ALA A 290 18.68 -22.76 15.17
C ALA A 290 17.47 -21.93 15.63
N TRP A 291 16.33 -22.02 14.92
CA TRP A 291 15.09 -21.33 15.27
C TRP A 291 14.33 -21.94 16.46
N LEU A 292 14.61 -23.20 16.84
CA LEU A 292 13.83 -23.92 17.85
C LEU A 292 13.77 -23.23 19.23
N PRO A 293 14.87 -22.65 19.77
CA PRO A 293 14.82 -21.95 21.05
C PRO A 293 13.88 -20.74 21.02
N TYR A 294 13.87 -20.00 19.90
CA TYR A 294 13.01 -18.85 19.71
C TYR A 294 11.54 -19.26 19.62
N LEU A 295 11.22 -20.31 18.87
CA LEU A 295 9.85 -20.81 18.73
C LEU A 295 9.28 -21.34 20.06
N LYS A 296 10.11 -21.95 20.91
CA LYS A 296 9.68 -22.44 22.23
C LYS A 296 9.20 -21.30 23.13
N TYR A 297 9.97 -20.21 23.17
CA TYR A 297 9.59 -19.01 23.92
C TYR A 297 8.27 -18.42 23.40
N TRP A 298 8.15 -18.29 22.07
CA TRP A 298 6.98 -17.68 21.46
C TRP A 298 5.73 -18.54 21.49
N ARG A 299 5.84 -19.87 21.47
CA ARG A 299 4.69 -20.77 21.71
C ARG A 299 4.03 -20.49 23.06
N ILE A 300 4.82 -20.26 24.11
CA ILE A 300 4.31 -19.89 25.43
C ILE A 300 3.62 -18.52 25.39
N GLN A 301 4.19 -17.56 24.66
CA GLN A 301 3.57 -16.24 24.50
C GLN A 301 2.27 -16.30 23.69
N LEU A 302 2.22 -17.11 22.63
CA LEU A 302 1.02 -17.31 21.80
C LEU A 302 -0.14 -17.87 22.63
N VAL A 303 0.12 -18.83 23.52
CA VAL A 303 -0.91 -19.34 24.45
C VAL A 303 -1.42 -18.23 25.37
N LYS A 304 -0.53 -17.42 25.93
CA LYS A 304 -0.91 -16.28 26.79
C LYS A 304 -1.69 -15.21 26.00
N ILE A 305 -1.31 -14.97 24.75
CA ILE A 305 -1.95 -14.03 23.85
C ILE A 305 -3.36 -14.53 23.50
N TRP A 306 -3.51 -15.79 23.12
CA TRP A 306 -4.79 -16.41 22.77
C TRP A 306 -5.76 -16.40 23.95
N GLN A 307 -5.28 -16.67 25.16
CA GLN A 307 -6.06 -16.55 26.40
C GLN A 307 -6.48 -15.10 26.73
N SER A 308 -5.87 -14.10 26.11
CA SER A 308 -6.12 -12.67 26.39
C SER A 308 -6.96 -11.95 25.33
N TYR A 309 -7.44 -12.63 24.30
CA TYR A 309 -7.94 -11.96 23.09
C TYR A 309 -9.46 -11.74 23.03
N THR A 310 -9.84 -10.46 23.21
CA THR A 310 -11.07 -9.85 22.66
C THR A 310 -10.82 -8.60 21.79
N LYS A 311 -9.59 -8.09 21.59
CA LYS A 311 -9.38 -6.86 20.77
C LYS A 311 -8.05 -6.86 19.99
N LYS A 312 -8.14 -7.07 18.67
CA LYS A 312 -7.03 -7.23 17.68
C LYS A 312 -6.04 -6.06 17.59
N ASP A 313 -6.42 -4.82 17.93
CA ASP A 313 -5.61 -3.64 17.58
C ASP A 313 -4.59 -3.16 18.62
N LYS A 314 -4.71 -3.59 19.88
CA LYS A 314 -3.84 -3.09 20.96
C LYS A 314 -2.53 -3.86 21.09
N LEU A 315 -2.44 -5.10 20.62
CA LEU A 315 -1.30 -5.96 20.91
C LEU A 315 -0.07 -5.68 20.04
N LYS A 316 -0.20 -5.55 18.71
CA LYS A 316 0.94 -5.27 17.82
C LYS A 316 1.69 -3.99 18.26
N ASN A 317 0.95 -2.93 18.56
CA ASN A 317 1.50 -1.67 19.06
C ASN A 317 2.08 -1.79 20.49
N LYS A 318 1.48 -2.62 21.35
CA LYS A 318 1.96 -2.84 22.73
C LYS A 318 3.23 -3.70 22.75
N LEU A 319 3.30 -4.76 21.95
CA LEU A 319 4.50 -5.59 21.80
C LEU A 319 5.65 -4.74 21.25
N MET A 320 5.44 -4.03 20.14
CA MET A 320 6.47 -3.13 19.60
C MET A 320 6.93 -2.09 20.64
N LYS A 321 6.03 -1.48 21.42
CA LYS A 321 6.43 -0.55 22.50
C LYS A 321 7.20 -1.21 23.64
N ILE A 322 6.84 -2.43 24.05
CA ILE A 322 7.53 -3.15 25.13
C ILE A 322 8.93 -3.58 24.68
N PHE A 323 9.08 -4.01 23.43
CA PHE A 323 10.34 -4.52 22.92
C PHE A 323 11.34 -3.43 22.50
N PHE A 324 10.86 -2.27 22.01
CA PHE A 324 11.76 -1.18 21.63
C PHE A 324 12.12 -0.21 22.78
N ASN A 325 11.35 -0.19 23.89
CA ASN A 325 11.67 0.66 25.06
C ASN A 325 12.43 -0.07 26.18
N LYS A 326 12.56 -1.40 26.14
CA LYS A 326 13.45 -2.11 27.06
C LYS A 326 14.76 -2.40 26.33
N LYS A 327 15.87 -1.86 26.84
CA LYS A 327 17.23 -2.42 26.66
C LYS A 327 17.29 -3.81 27.30
N LEU A 328 16.57 -4.76 26.73
CA LEU A 328 16.76 -6.18 26.97
C LEU A 328 17.40 -6.71 25.70
N PHE A 329 18.69 -6.41 25.55
CA PHE A 329 19.81 -7.32 25.36
C PHE A 329 21.08 -6.46 25.34
#